data_AF-A0A0M3JLI7-F1
#
_entry.id   AF-A0A0M3JLI7-F1
#
_cell.length_a   1.000
_cell.length_b   1.000
_cell.length_c   1.000
_cell.angle_alpha   90.00
_cell.angle_beta   90.00
_cell.angle_gamma   90.00
#
_symmetry.space_group_name_H-M   'P 1'
#
loop_
_entity.id
_entity.type
_entity.pdbx_description
1 polymer ?
#
loop_
_entity_poly.entity_id
_entity_poly.type
_entity_poly.pdbx_seq_one_letter_code
_entity_poly.pdbx_strand_id
1 'polypeptide(L)' 'MENIFRGLGSDTGGSTRNPAAFTGSFGFKPSYGVLSRYGLIPLVNSLDCPSIIANNVIDCNRFFSKLSAIQ' A
#
# COMPACT_ATOMS: atom_id res chain seq x y z
N MET A 1 -20.22 -12.46 7.89
CA MET A 1 -18.78 -12.14 8.00
C MET A 1 -18.39 -11.53 6.65
N GLU A 2 -18.12 -10.23 6.58
CA GLU A 2 -17.59 -9.65 5.34
C GLU A 2 -16.18 -10.19 5.10
N ASN A 3 -15.93 -10.75 3.92
CA ASN A 3 -14.60 -11.11 3.48
C ASN A 3 -13.80 -9.83 3.24
N ILE A 4 -12.93 -9.48 4.19
CA ILE A 4 -12.09 -8.30 4.09
C ILE A 4 -10.81 -8.68 3.35
N PHE A 5 -10.77 -8.43 2.04
CA PHE A 5 -9.55 -8.58 1.27
C PHE A 5 -8.64 -7.37 1.55
N ARG A 6 -7.47 -7.62 2.12
CA ARG A 6 -6.43 -6.64 2.42
C ARG A 6 -5.10 -7.19 1.96
N GLY A 7 -4.35 -6.40 1.19
CA GLY A 7 -3.05 -6.79 0.66
C GLY A 7 -2.00 -5.72 0.92
N LEU A 8 -0.76 -6.16 1.10
CA LEU A 8 0.42 -5.31 1.02
C LEU A 8 0.97 -5.36 -0.40
N GLY A 9 1.50 -4.25 -0.85
CA GLY A 9 2.23 -4.14 -2.11
C GLY A 9 3.44 -3.25 -1.98
N SER A 10 4.15 -3.10 -3.09
CA SER A 10 5.04 -1.97 -3.35
C SER A 10 4.51 -1.16 -4.51
N ASP A 11 4.84 0.13 -4.54
CA ASP A 11 4.49 1.03 -5.63
C ASP A 11 5.70 1.92 -5.93
N THR A 12 6.39 1.58 -7.02
CA THR A 12 7.49 2.37 -7.58
C THR A 12 6.95 3.31 -8.67
N GLY A 13 6.14 2.77 -9.59
CA GLY A 13 5.60 3.48 -10.75
C GLY A 13 4.09 3.28 -10.94
N GLY A 14 3.36 2.88 -9.89
CA GLY A 14 1.93 2.56 -9.98
C GLY A 14 1.60 1.09 -9.74
N SER A 15 2.56 0.26 -9.31
CA SER A 15 2.39 -1.20 -9.16
C SER A 15 1.30 -1.61 -8.17
N THR A 16 0.79 -0.69 -7.35
CA THR A 16 -0.41 -0.91 -6.52
C THR A 16 -1.62 -0.16 -7.06
N ARG A 17 -1.45 1.11 -7.46
CA ARG A 17 -2.56 1.94 -7.94
C ARG A 17 -3.16 1.45 -9.26
N ASN A 18 -2.34 1.02 -10.21
CA ASN A 18 -2.77 0.55 -11.53
C ASN A 18 -3.61 -0.74 -11.45
N PRO A 19 -3.16 -1.82 -10.78
CA PRO A 19 -3.99 -3.02 -10.64
C PRO A 19 -5.24 -2.77 -9.80
N ALA A 20 -5.17 -1.90 -8.78
CA ALA A 20 -6.35 -1.54 -8.00
C ALA A 20 -7.41 -0.84 -8.86
N ALA A 21 -7.01 0.13 -9.70
CA ALA A 21 -7.90 0.78 -10.64
C ALA A 21 -8.52 -0.21 -11.65
N PHE A 22 -7.74 -1.19 -12.11
CA PHE A 22 -8.22 -2.22 -13.05
C PHE A 22 -9.22 -3.19 -12.41
N THR A 23 -9.07 -3.50 -11.13
CA THR A 23 -9.88 -4.50 -10.41
C THR A 23 -11.02 -3.90 -9.58
N GLY A 24 -11.21 -2.58 -9.61
CA GLY A 24 -12.21 -1.89 -8.79
C GLY A 24 -11.90 -1.91 -7.29
N SER A 25 -10.63 -2.08 -6.93
CA SER A 25 -10.15 -2.02 -5.55
C SER A 25 -9.53 -0.65 -5.23
N PHE A 26 -9.27 -0.38 -3.95
CA PHE A 26 -8.55 0.82 -3.50
C PHE A 26 -7.06 0.52 -3.40
N GLY A 27 -6.24 1.23 -4.19
CA GLY A 27 -4.78 1.14 -4.14
C GLY A 27 -4.20 2.44 -3.59
N PHE A 28 -3.58 2.37 -2.41
CA PHE A 28 -3.00 3.53 -1.73
C PHE A 28 -1.49 3.44 -1.68
N LYS A 29 -0.85 4.45 -2.26
CA LYS A 29 0.59 4.70 -2.12
C LYS A 29 0.77 5.90 -1.19
N PRO A 30 1.29 5.71 0.03
CA PRO A 30 1.65 6.80 0.93
C PRO A 30 2.69 7.76 0.34
N SER A 31 2.91 8.88 1.03
CA SER A 31 4.04 9.76 0.74
C SER A 31 5.36 9.02 0.95
N TYR A 32 6.34 9.29 0.09
CA TYR A 32 7.65 8.63 0.17
C TYR A 32 8.30 8.87 1.53
N GLY A 33 8.85 7.80 2.12
CA GLY A 33 9.49 7.82 3.44
C GLY A 33 8.54 7.71 4.64
N VAL A 34 7.22 7.80 4.45
CA VAL A 34 6.24 7.68 5.55
C VAL A 34 6.08 6.25 6.05
N LEU A 35 6.47 5.24 5.28
CA LEU A 35 6.56 3.85 5.76
C LEU A 35 8.00 3.36 5.60
N SER A 36 8.47 2.60 6.59
CA SER A 36 9.78 1.96 6.53
C SER A 36 9.85 0.98 5.35
N ARG A 37 11.01 0.93 4.68
CA ARG A 37 11.30 -0.01 3.59
C ARG A 37 12.16 -1.17 4.03
N TYR A 38 12.38 -1.32 5.33
CA TYR A 38 13.12 -2.44 5.87
C TYR A 38 12.46 -3.77 5.46
N GLY A 39 13.24 -4.66 4.85
CA GLY A 39 12.74 -5.94 4.33
C GLY A 39 12.06 -5.87 2.96
N LEU A 40 11.89 -4.68 2.36
CA LEU A 40 11.43 -4.54 0.98
C LEU A 40 12.61 -4.76 0.02
N ILE A 41 12.43 -5.64 -0.97
CA ILE A 41 13.42 -5.82 -2.04
C ILE A 41 13.35 -4.60 -2.98
N PRO A 42 14.45 -3.87 -3.17
CA PRO A 42 14.43 -2.62 -3.94
C PRO A 42 14.33 -2.89 -5.45
N LEU A 43 13.61 -2.00 -6.15
CA LEU A 43 13.58 -1.91 -7.61
C LEU A 43 14.17 -0.57 -8.07
N VAL A 44 13.64 0.54 -7.57
CA VAL A 44 14.21 1.89 -7.74
C VAL A 44 14.17 2.60 -6.39
N ASN A 45 15.28 2.57 -5.67
CA ASN A 45 15.36 3.02 -4.26
C ASN A 45 14.80 4.42 -4.00
N SER A 46 14.88 5.35 -4.95
CA SER A 46 14.36 6.72 -4.77
C SER A 46 12.84 6.83 -4.94
N LEU A 47 12.18 5.79 -5.46
CA LEU A 47 10.76 5.78 -5.80
C LEU A 47 9.97 4.69 -5.06
N ASP A 48 10.62 3.63 -4.59
CA ASP A 48 9.97 2.51 -3.94
C ASP A 48 9.22 2.96 -2.67
N CYS A 49 7.91 2.70 -2.63
CA CYS A 49 7.07 2.91 -1.46
C CYS A 49 6.33 1.62 -1.12
N PRO A 50 6.29 1.17 0.15
CA PRO A 50 5.31 0.20 0.60
C PRO A 50 3.90 0.78 0.42
N SER A 51 2.95 -0.06 0.04
CA SER A 51 1.60 0.37 -0.35
C SER A 51 0.54 -0.64 0.09
N ILE A 52 -0.73 -0.23 0.01
CA ILE A 52 -1.88 -0.98 0.55
C ILE A 52 -2.92 -1.17 -0.56
N ILE A 53 -3.47 -2.38 -0.64
CA ILE A 53 -4.70 -2.68 -1.40
C ILE A 53 -5.82 -3.04 -0.43
N ALA A 54 -7.00 -2.45 -0.62
CA ALA A 54 -8.18 -2.70 0.20
C ALA A 54 -9.49 -2.59 -0.61
N ASN A 55 -10.59 -3.08 -0.05
CA ASN A 55 -11.92 -2.99 -0.67
C ASN A 55 -12.63 -1.64 -0.44
N ASN A 56 -12.16 -0.83 0.51
CA ASN A 56 -12.72 0.48 0.84
C ASN A 56 -11.67 1.39 1.49
N VAL A 57 -11.98 2.69 1.54
CA VAL A 57 -11.08 3.72 2.10
C VAL A 57 -10.87 3.58 3.60
N ILE A 58 -11.87 3.12 4.34
CA ILE A 58 -11.82 3.01 5.81
C ILE A 58 -10.79 1.95 6.22
N ASP A 59 -10.82 0.80 5.55
CA ASP A 59 -9.85 -0.27 5.74
C ASP A 59 -8.45 0.15 5.32
N CYS A 60 -8.33 0.88 4.22
CA CYS A 60 -7.07 1.42 3.76
C CYS A 60 -6.42 2.33 4.82
N ASN A 61 -7.20 3.25 5.39
CA ASN A 61 -6.75 4.16 6.43
C ASN A 61 -6.41 3.44 7.75
N ARG A 62 -7.21 2.45 8.16
CA ARG A 62 -6.93 1.62 9.35
C ARG A 62 -5.61 0.87 9.21
N PHE A 63 -5.33 0.34 8.02
CA PHE A 63 -4.10 -0.40 7.77
C PHE A 63 -2.90 0.52 7.73
N PHE A 64 -3.02 1.66 7.04
CA PHE A 64 -2.00 2.69 7.03
C PHE A 64 -1.63 3.16 8.44
N SER A 65 -2.63 3.47 9.27
CA SER A 65 -2.42 3.91 10.65
C SER A 65 -1.66 2.87 11.50
N LYS A 66 -1.88 1.58 11.24
CA LYS A 66 -1.13 0.51 11.92
C LYS A 66 0.30 0.41 11.42
N LEU A 67 0.54 0.49 10.11
CA LEU A 67 1.89 0.42 9.55
C LEU A 67 2.75 1.63 9.94
N SER A 68 2.16 2.82 9.98
CA SER A 68 2.86 4.04 10.36
C SER A 68 3.16 4.13 11.87
N ALA A 69 2.48 3.33 12.71
CA ALA A 69 2.73 3.30 14.15
C ALA A 69 3.92 2.43 14.56
N ILE A 70 4.44 1.59 13.66
CA ILE A 70 5.47 0.56 13.96
C ILE A 70 6.77 0.87 13.20
N GLN A 71 7.05 2.14 12.92
CA GLN A 71 8.24 2.58 12.20
C GLN A 71 9.51 2.56 13.05
#